data_AF-A0A935S690-F1
#
_entry.id   AF-A0A935S690-F1
#
_cell.length_a   1.000
_cell.length_b   1.000
_cell.length_c   1.000
_cell.angle_alpha   90.00
_cell.angle_beta   90.00
_cell.angle_gamma   90.00
#
_symmetry.space_group_name_H-M   'P 1'
#
loop_
_entity.id
_entity.type
_entity.pdbx_description
1 polymer ?
#
loop_
_entity_poly.entity_id
_entity_poly.type
_entity_poly.pdbx_seq_one_letter_code
_entity_poly.pdbx_strand_id
1 'polypeptide(L)'
;MKRSVAILLLFIGYWAQAQRSAWTSYDLYLGDTVNVIEKNSDKQGRWVLLGKDKKGRKYKFYKNNQIVEDGNYKDGKKIGVWKSYHQTGKLESEIRFVNDEANGAAKFYNKEGRLTAEGNFKGKDFEGDYFIYDAEGNKIKRNSNDKFKNSYLAFSGKIDKFGKELSNVRIVVERDNFEIYDELNNADGTFKLKLELNFEYIIIFSKEGFDDVSLILDANVHNLKDTSIYKLEKWKVQMSDNIANSLSSDFMSLLLNKPAGKIYFSKRKKRFTTDGAYVNLFNKQVKALVNQLNSY
;
A
#
# COMPACT_ATOMS: atom_id res chain seq x y z
N MET A 1 -1.52 -5.83 84.32
CA MET A 1 -0.84 -4.83 83.47
C MET A 1 -0.33 -5.50 82.20
N LYS A 2 -1.05 -5.40 81.07
CA LYS A 2 -0.56 -5.82 79.76
C LYS A 2 -0.04 -4.58 79.04
N ARG A 3 1.25 -4.52 78.71
CA ARG A 3 1.84 -3.46 77.89
C ARG A 3 1.74 -3.87 76.42
N SER A 4 0.89 -3.19 75.67
CA SER A 4 0.83 -3.32 74.20
C SER A 4 1.86 -2.38 73.59
N VAL A 5 2.80 -2.93 72.82
CA VAL A 5 3.76 -2.18 72.00
C VAL A 5 3.09 -1.91 70.66
N ALA A 6 2.84 -0.64 70.34
CA ALA A 6 2.41 -0.21 69.02
C ALA A 6 3.65 -0.01 68.14
N ILE A 7 3.80 -0.84 67.11
CA ILE A 7 4.83 -0.66 66.07
C ILE A 7 4.28 0.36 65.08
N LEU A 8 4.87 1.56 65.09
CA LEU A 8 4.56 2.63 64.16
C LEU A 8 5.30 2.35 62.83
N LEU A 9 4.60 1.81 61.83
CA LEU A 9 5.14 1.67 60.47
C LEU A 9 4.99 3.00 59.73
N LEU A 10 6.07 3.77 59.66
CA LEU A 10 6.19 4.95 58.81
C LEU A 10 6.31 4.52 57.34
N PHE A 11 5.19 4.56 56.61
CA PHE A 11 5.21 4.53 55.15
C PHE A 11 5.66 5.89 54.63
N ILE A 12 6.92 5.99 54.21
CA ILE A 12 7.42 7.10 53.40
C ILE A 12 6.88 6.89 51.98
N GLY A 13 5.73 7.47 51.69
CA GLY A 13 5.21 7.54 50.32
C GLY A 13 6.09 8.47 49.50
N TYR A 14 6.98 7.91 48.68
CA TYR A 14 7.57 8.65 47.57
C TYR A 14 6.45 8.91 46.55
N TRP A 15 5.90 10.12 46.59
CA TRP A 15 5.08 10.65 45.51
C TRP A 15 5.99 10.86 44.30
N ALA A 16 6.18 9.82 43.50
CA ALA A 16 6.57 10.01 42.11
C ALA A 16 5.36 10.63 41.40
N GLN A 17 5.24 11.94 41.48
CA GLN A 17 4.35 12.71 40.63
C GLN A 17 4.96 12.70 39.22
N ALA A 18 4.90 11.53 38.58
CA ALA A 18 4.97 11.49 37.14
C ALA A 18 3.78 12.35 36.69
N GLN A 19 4.07 13.54 36.16
CA GLN A 19 3.12 14.25 35.33
C GLN A 19 2.76 13.28 34.21
N ARG A 20 1.74 12.45 34.43
CA ARG A 20 1.02 11.85 33.33
C ARG A 20 0.47 13.07 32.62
N SER A 21 1.10 13.42 31.50
CA SER A 21 0.50 14.26 30.48
C SER A 21 -0.98 13.88 30.44
N ALA A 22 -1.83 14.82 30.82
CA ALA A 22 -3.24 14.50 31.00
C ALA A 22 -3.77 14.12 29.60
N TRP A 23 -4.04 12.83 29.40
CA TRP A 23 -4.55 12.33 28.14
C TRP A 23 -5.90 12.99 27.87
N THR A 24 -6.06 13.46 26.64
CA THR A 24 -7.32 14.01 26.13
C THR A 24 -8.24 12.88 25.68
N SER A 25 -7.69 11.85 25.04
CA SER A 25 -8.42 10.66 24.62
C SER A 25 -7.49 9.44 24.48
N TYR A 26 -8.09 8.26 24.44
CA TYR A 26 -7.44 6.99 24.15
C TYR A 26 -8.48 5.99 23.65
N ASP A 27 -8.03 4.94 22.99
CA ASP A 27 -8.83 3.78 22.64
C ASP A 27 -8.38 2.56 23.46
N LEU A 28 -9.23 1.52 23.51
CA LEU A 28 -8.87 0.21 24.04
C LEU A 28 -8.85 -0.81 22.90
N TYR A 29 -7.78 -1.58 22.80
CA TYR A 29 -7.65 -2.67 21.84
C TYR A 29 -7.13 -3.92 22.54
N LEU A 30 -7.96 -4.97 22.57
CA LEU A 30 -7.68 -6.24 23.28
C LEU A 30 -7.29 -6.05 24.76
N GLY A 31 -7.85 -5.04 25.43
CA GLY A 31 -7.57 -4.71 26.83
C GLY A 31 -6.38 -3.78 27.04
N ASP A 32 -5.59 -3.49 26.01
CA ASP A 32 -4.49 -2.52 26.06
C ASP A 32 -4.98 -1.12 25.72
N THR A 33 -4.42 -0.10 26.39
CA THR A 33 -4.58 1.30 25.99
C THR A 33 -3.77 1.58 24.72
N VAL A 34 -4.44 2.11 23.69
CA VAL A 34 -3.82 2.50 22.42
C VAL A 34 -4.36 3.86 21.98
N ASN A 35 -3.78 4.43 20.92
CA ASN A 35 -4.24 5.67 20.28
C ASN A 35 -4.37 6.86 21.25
N VAL A 36 -3.41 7.00 22.17
CA VAL A 36 -3.42 8.06 23.18
C VAL A 36 -3.15 9.41 22.53
N ILE A 37 -4.02 10.38 22.80
CA ILE A 37 -3.86 11.78 22.40
C ILE A 37 -3.69 12.63 23.66
N GLU A 38 -2.65 13.44 23.71
CA GLU A 38 -2.36 14.36 24.82
C GLU A 38 -3.04 15.74 24.63
N LYS A 39 -2.93 16.62 25.63
CA LYS A 39 -3.61 17.95 25.63
C LYS A 39 -3.28 18.83 24.44
N ASN A 40 -2.08 18.70 23.89
CA ASN A 40 -1.61 19.44 22.72
C ASN A 40 -1.96 18.76 21.39
N SER A 41 -2.80 17.71 21.42
CA SER A 41 -3.13 16.84 20.27
C SER A 41 -1.97 15.95 19.80
N ASP A 42 -0.91 15.83 20.59
CA ASP A 42 0.18 14.92 20.26
C ASP A 42 -0.24 13.47 20.48
N LYS A 43 0.12 12.63 19.52
CA LYS A 43 -0.04 11.18 19.59
C LYS A 43 1.08 10.59 20.44
N GLN A 44 0.74 9.63 21.30
CA GLN A 44 1.68 9.00 22.21
C GLN A 44 1.48 7.48 22.30
N GLY A 45 2.60 6.76 22.45
CA GLY A 45 2.60 5.33 22.73
C GLY A 45 2.11 4.47 21.57
N ARG A 46 1.56 3.30 21.90
CA ARG A 46 1.10 2.31 20.91
C ARG A 46 -0.09 2.87 20.14
N TRP A 47 0.00 2.78 18.81
CA TRP A 47 -1.02 3.24 17.89
C TRP A 47 -1.47 2.09 17.01
N VAL A 48 -2.79 1.92 16.88
CA VAL A 48 -3.42 0.86 16.11
C VAL A 48 -4.43 1.52 15.16
N LEU A 49 -4.20 1.36 13.86
CA LEU A 49 -5.10 1.82 12.80
C LEU A 49 -5.90 0.64 12.29
N LEU A 50 -7.22 0.76 12.33
CA LEU A 50 -8.14 -0.25 11.84
C LEU A 50 -8.66 0.11 10.44
N GLY A 51 -9.24 -0.87 9.76
CA GLY A 51 -9.80 -0.68 8.41
C GLY A 51 -10.83 0.46 8.34
N LYS A 52 -11.64 0.64 9.39
CA LYS A 52 -12.63 1.72 9.49
C LYS A 52 -12.01 3.13 9.56
N ASP A 53 -10.76 3.23 10.03
CA ASP A 53 -10.06 4.50 10.25
C ASP A 53 -9.35 5.01 8.99
N LYS A 54 -9.25 4.16 7.95
CA LYS A 54 -8.56 4.47 6.69
C LYS A 54 -9.57 4.63 5.55
N LYS A 55 -9.34 5.65 4.73
CA LYS A 55 -10.09 5.91 3.49
C LYS A 55 -9.15 5.83 2.30
N GLY A 56 -9.64 5.38 1.16
CA GLY A 56 -8.88 5.27 -0.09
C GLY A 56 -9.06 3.91 -0.77
N ARG A 57 -8.82 3.87 -2.09
CA ARG A 57 -9.10 2.70 -2.94
C ARG A 57 -8.38 1.44 -2.45
N LYS A 58 -7.15 1.56 -1.96
CA LYS A 58 -6.36 0.43 -1.41
C LYS A 58 -6.92 -0.14 -0.12
N TYR A 59 -7.64 0.66 0.66
CA TYR A 59 -8.21 0.27 1.95
C TYR A 59 -9.63 -0.31 1.84
N LYS A 60 -10.28 -0.21 0.67
CA LYS A 60 -11.68 -0.62 0.43
C LYS A 60 -12.00 -2.06 0.83
N PHE A 61 -11.02 -2.96 0.78
CA PHE A 61 -11.22 -4.38 1.05
C PHE A 61 -10.74 -4.82 2.45
N TYR A 62 -10.25 -3.89 3.28
CA TYR A 62 -9.98 -4.18 4.68
C TYR A 62 -11.29 -4.25 5.45
N LYS A 63 -11.40 -5.23 6.36
CA LYS A 63 -12.54 -5.30 7.27
C LYS A 63 -12.45 -4.15 8.27
N ASN A 64 -13.58 -3.58 8.68
CA ASN A 64 -13.61 -2.42 9.60
C ASN A 64 -12.77 -2.61 10.88
N ASN A 65 -12.77 -3.81 11.45
CA ASN A 65 -12.06 -4.11 12.71
C ASN A 65 -10.71 -4.82 12.51
N GLN A 66 -10.23 -4.92 11.27
CA GLN A 66 -8.92 -5.49 10.97
C GLN A 66 -7.84 -4.43 11.15
N ILE A 67 -6.72 -4.80 11.78
CA ILE A 67 -5.53 -3.93 11.84
C ILE A 67 -4.99 -3.75 10.42
N VAL A 68 -4.81 -2.50 10.05
CA VAL A 68 -4.13 -2.09 8.82
C VAL A 68 -2.68 -1.79 9.11
N GLU A 69 -2.43 -1.14 10.24
CA GLU A 69 -1.12 -0.63 10.61
C GLU A 69 -1.02 -0.45 12.13
N ASP A 70 0.11 -0.80 12.73
CA ASP A 70 0.38 -0.51 14.13
C ASP A 70 1.86 -0.16 14.40
N GLY A 71 2.10 0.59 15.45
CA GLY A 71 3.44 1.05 15.81
C GLY A 71 3.41 1.95 17.04
N ASN A 72 4.43 2.80 17.19
CA ASN A 72 4.50 3.74 18.31
C ASN A 72 4.66 5.18 17.82
N TYR A 73 3.97 6.09 18.52
CA TYR A 73 4.19 7.53 18.44
C TYR A 73 4.93 8.04 19.67
N LYS A 74 5.72 9.09 19.47
CA LYS A 74 6.25 9.94 20.53
C LYS A 74 6.18 11.39 20.07
N ASP A 75 5.58 12.25 20.88
CA ASP A 75 5.47 13.70 20.60
C ASP A 75 4.85 13.95 19.21
N GLY A 76 3.79 13.20 18.88
CA GLY A 76 3.10 13.30 17.59
C GLY A 76 3.79 12.58 16.41
N LYS A 77 5.01 12.07 16.57
CA LYS A 77 5.81 11.47 15.49
C LYS A 77 6.00 9.96 15.60
N LYS A 78 5.97 9.24 14.46
CA LYS A 78 6.24 7.81 14.39
C LYS A 78 7.67 7.51 14.85
N ILE A 79 7.80 6.52 15.72
CA ILE A 79 9.09 6.01 16.19
C ILE A 79 9.11 4.48 16.22
N GLY A 80 10.32 3.92 16.13
CA GLY A 80 10.53 2.48 16.27
C GLY A 80 9.98 1.70 15.08
N VAL A 81 9.67 0.42 15.27
CA VAL A 81 9.15 -0.42 14.20
C VAL A 81 7.65 -0.17 14.05
N TRP A 82 7.26 0.17 12.83
CA TRP A 82 5.88 0.20 12.37
C TRP A 82 5.60 -1.00 11.50
N LYS A 83 4.44 -1.61 11.69
CA LYS A 83 3.97 -2.78 10.95
C LYS A 83 2.76 -2.40 10.13
N SER A 84 2.72 -2.85 8.88
CA SER A 84 1.49 -2.84 8.07
C SER A 84 1.06 -4.27 7.77
N TYR A 85 -0.22 -4.46 7.47
CA TYR A 85 -0.81 -5.78 7.25
C TYR A 85 -1.59 -5.79 5.95
N HIS A 86 -1.53 -6.90 5.23
CA HIS A 86 -2.37 -7.19 4.08
C HIS A 86 -3.85 -7.31 4.48
N GLN A 87 -4.73 -7.24 3.49
CA GLN A 87 -6.17 -7.52 3.65
C GLN A 87 -6.46 -8.94 4.15
N THR A 88 -5.51 -9.87 3.98
CA THR A 88 -5.58 -11.23 4.56
C THR A 88 -5.35 -11.26 6.07
N GLY A 89 -4.89 -10.15 6.67
CA GLY A 89 -4.47 -10.04 8.07
C GLY A 89 -3.01 -10.46 8.30
N LYS A 90 -2.30 -10.91 7.26
CA LYS A 90 -0.88 -11.24 7.37
C LYS A 90 -0.02 -9.98 7.29
N LEU A 91 1.15 -10.03 7.94
CA LEU A 91 2.13 -8.96 7.90
C LEU A 91 2.52 -8.62 6.46
N GLU A 92 2.53 -7.33 6.13
CA GLU A 92 2.90 -6.78 4.82
C GLU A 92 4.27 -6.13 4.90
N SER A 93 4.53 -5.33 5.94
CA SER A 93 5.82 -4.69 6.13
C SER A 93 6.15 -4.50 7.60
N GLU A 94 7.44 -4.44 7.91
CA GLU A 94 8.00 -3.91 9.15
C GLU A 94 9.04 -2.86 8.78
N ILE A 95 8.83 -1.60 9.15
CA ILE A 95 9.73 -0.49 8.78
C ILE A 95 10.09 0.28 10.05
N ARG A 96 11.37 0.56 10.25
CA ARG A 96 11.83 1.43 11.34
C ARG A 96 11.63 2.90 10.96
N PHE A 97 10.97 3.65 11.84
CA PHE A 97 10.80 5.09 11.76
C PHE A 97 11.58 5.82 12.86
N VAL A 98 12.09 6.99 12.51
CA VAL A 98 12.71 7.96 13.40
C VAL A 98 12.10 9.31 13.09
N ASN A 99 11.25 9.83 13.98
CA ASN A 99 10.58 11.13 13.83
C ASN A 99 9.79 11.25 12.51
N ASP A 100 8.88 10.31 12.24
CA ASP A 100 8.08 10.20 11.00
C ASP A 100 8.84 9.81 9.73
N GLU A 101 10.17 9.81 9.74
CA GLU A 101 10.97 9.38 8.59
C GLU A 101 11.32 7.90 8.70
N ALA A 102 11.08 7.14 7.64
CA ALA A 102 11.59 5.77 7.57
C ALA A 102 13.11 5.84 7.54
N ASN A 103 13.75 5.24 8.55
CA ASN A 103 15.18 5.27 8.75
C ASN A 103 15.61 4.06 9.59
N GLY A 104 16.19 3.08 8.92
CA GLY A 104 16.70 1.86 9.54
C GLY A 104 16.21 0.59 8.85
N ALA A 105 16.26 -0.53 9.57
CA ALA A 105 15.86 -1.82 9.05
C ALA A 105 14.39 -1.83 8.55
N ALA A 106 14.19 -2.42 7.38
CA ALA A 106 12.88 -2.72 6.81
C ALA A 106 12.80 -4.16 6.31
N LYS A 107 11.60 -4.73 6.39
CA LYS A 107 11.22 -6.04 5.84
C LYS A 107 9.88 -5.94 5.15
N PHE A 108 9.73 -6.65 4.04
CA PHE A 108 8.50 -6.70 3.25
C PHE A 108 8.09 -8.13 3.01
N TYR A 109 6.79 -8.37 2.98
CA TYR A 109 6.19 -9.69 2.94
C TYR A 109 5.06 -9.74 1.91
N ASN A 110 4.92 -10.86 1.21
CA ASN A 110 3.81 -11.07 0.30
C ASN A 110 2.51 -11.43 1.03
N LYS A 111 1.41 -11.58 0.28
CA LYS A 111 0.07 -11.91 0.80
C LYS A 111 0.00 -13.28 1.49
N GLU A 112 0.95 -14.17 1.23
CA GLU A 112 1.10 -15.45 1.91
C GLU A 112 1.91 -15.35 3.22
N GLY A 113 2.54 -14.20 3.50
CA GLY A 113 3.39 -13.94 4.66
C GLY A 113 4.85 -14.33 4.47
N ARG A 114 5.30 -14.54 3.23
CA ARG A 114 6.70 -14.85 2.90
C ARG A 114 7.49 -13.56 2.73
N LEU A 115 8.69 -13.49 3.32
CA LEU A 115 9.61 -12.38 3.16
C LEU A 115 9.99 -12.22 1.69
N THR A 116 9.84 -11.01 1.14
CA THR A 116 10.12 -10.67 -0.26
C THR A 116 11.28 -9.70 -0.40
N ALA A 117 11.53 -8.86 0.61
CA ALA A 117 12.68 -7.97 0.64
C ALA A 117 13.08 -7.59 2.07
N GLU A 118 14.36 -7.31 2.27
CA GLU A 118 14.88 -6.76 3.53
C GLU A 118 16.15 -5.93 3.30
N GLY A 119 16.40 -4.95 4.17
CA GLY A 119 17.57 -4.06 4.08
C GLY A 119 17.42 -2.81 4.93
N ASN A 120 18.36 -1.88 4.78
CA ASN A 120 18.23 -0.55 5.37
C ASN A 120 17.36 0.33 4.47
N PHE A 121 16.38 1.01 5.03
CA PHE A 121 15.42 1.86 4.34
C PHE A 121 15.59 3.30 4.82
N LYS A 122 15.54 4.25 3.88
CA LYS A 122 15.67 5.67 4.14
C LYS A 122 14.71 6.45 3.26
N GLY A 123 13.85 7.24 3.89
CA GLY A 123 12.80 7.98 3.20
C GLY A 123 11.77 7.04 2.58
N LYS A 124 11.91 6.73 1.30
CA LYS A 124 10.94 5.94 0.51
C LYS A 124 11.54 4.69 -0.13
N ASP A 125 12.82 4.40 0.16
CA ASP A 125 13.56 3.36 -0.55
C ASP A 125 14.69 2.73 0.26
N PHE A 126 15.25 1.62 -0.25
CA PHE A 126 16.44 1.01 0.30
C PHE A 126 17.69 1.88 0.09
N GLU A 127 18.55 1.95 1.11
CA GLU A 127 19.85 2.61 1.09
C GLU A 127 20.96 1.56 1.21
N GLY A 128 21.85 1.53 0.22
CA GLY A 128 22.99 0.60 0.18
C GLY A 128 22.58 -0.80 -0.26
N ASP A 129 23.16 -1.81 0.38
CA ASP A 129 22.88 -3.20 0.07
C ASP A 129 21.56 -3.65 0.69
N TYR A 130 20.74 -4.33 -0.12
CA TYR A 130 19.49 -4.95 0.31
C TYR A 130 19.33 -6.31 -0.34
N PHE A 131 18.38 -7.10 0.15
CA PHE A 131 18.08 -8.42 -0.37
C PHE A 131 16.64 -8.48 -0.83
N ILE A 132 16.44 -9.24 -1.90
CA ILE A 132 15.12 -9.65 -2.36
C ILE A 132 15.04 -11.17 -2.39
N TYR A 133 13.81 -11.67 -2.30
CA TYR A 133 13.49 -13.08 -2.30
C TYR A 133 12.47 -13.32 -3.41
N ASP A 134 12.79 -14.23 -4.32
CA ASP A 134 11.84 -14.61 -5.35
C ASP A 134 10.75 -15.54 -4.81
N ALA A 135 9.80 -15.92 -5.66
CA ALA A 135 8.66 -16.75 -5.25
C ALA A 135 9.04 -18.19 -4.81
N GLU A 136 10.27 -18.64 -5.09
CA GLU A 136 10.83 -19.92 -4.62
C GLU A 136 11.69 -19.76 -3.36
N GLY A 137 11.92 -18.52 -2.91
CA GLY A 137 12.69 -18.19 -1.71
C GLY A 137 14.17 -17.97 -1.98
N ASN A 138 14.60 -17.89 -3.26
CA ASN A 138 15.99 -17.62 -3.59
C ASN A 138 16.36 -16.19 -3.18
N LYS A 139 17.38 -16.05 -2.34
CA LYS A 139 17.88 -14.76 -1.84
C LYS A 139 18.85 -14.15 -2.83
N ILE A 140 18.58 -12.92 -3.26
CA ILE A 140 19.41 -12.17 -4.22
C ILE A 140 19.82 -10.85 -3.56
N LYS A 141 21.11 -10.58 -3.53
CA LYS A 141 21.66 -9.30 -3.05
C LYS A 141 21.59 -8.26 -4.18
N ARG A 142 21.18 -7.04 -3.84
CA ARG A 142 21.19 -5.87 -4.72
C ARG A 142 21.83 -4.68 -4.01
N ASN A 143 22.23 -3.69 -4.80
CA ASN A 143 22.70 -2.40 -4.32
C ASN A 143 21.78 -1.29 -4.85
N SER A 144 21.40 -0.35 -3.99
CA SER A 144 20.50 0.75 -4.34
C SER A 144 21.04 1.65 -5.45
N ASN A 145 22.36 1.73 -5.62
CA ASN A 145 23.00 2.57 -6.65
C ASN A 145 22.98 1.94 -8.05
N ASP A 146 22.86 0.60 -8.13
CA ASP A 146 22.74 -0.14 -9.38
C ASP A 146 21.27 -0.48 -9.71
N LYS A 147 20.33 0.25 -9.10
CA LYS A 147 18.90 0.07 -9.32
C LYS A 147 18.57 0.19 -10.81
N PHE A 148 17.88 -0.82 -11.33
CA PHE A 148 17.53 -0.98 -12.76
C PHE A 148 18.68 -1.25 -13.73
N LYS A 149 19.92 -1.45 -13.28
CA LYS A 149 21.05 -1.79 -14.16
C LYS A 149 20.91 -3.19 -14.76
N ASN A 150 20.49 -4.15 -13.94
CA ASN A 150 20.46 -5.57 -14.31
C ASN A 150 19.04 -6.06 -14.62
N SER A 151 18.15 -6.00 -13.63
CA SER A 151 16.83 -6.64 -13.71
C SER A 151 15.71 -5.72 -13.28
N TYR A 152 14.72 -5.56 -14.15
CA TYR A 152 13.56 -4.72 -13.91
C TYR A 152 12.41 -5.10 -14.86
N LEU A 153 11.22 -4.61 -14.53
CA LEU A 153 10.08 -4.62 -15.43
C LEU A 153 10.00 -3.28 -16.16
N ALA A 154 10.18 -3.32 -17.48
CA ALA A 154 9.87 -2.22 -18.38
C ALA A 154 8.36 -2.24 -18.69
N PHE A 155 7.61 -1.33 -18.06
CA PHE A 155 6.18 -1.18 -18.27
C PHE A 155 5.90 0.06 -19.13
N SER A 156 5.24 -0.11 -20.27
CA SER A 156 4.94 0.99 -21.17
C SER A 156 3.62 0.82 -21.90
N GLY A 157 3.03 1.95 -22.28
CA GLY A 157 1.74 1.96 -22.93
C GLY A 157 1.33 3.33 -23.44
N LYS A 158 0.06 3.42 -23.83
CA LYS A 158 -0.62 4.64 -24.21
C LYS A 158 -1.86 4.85 -23.35
N ILE A 159 -2.16 6.11 -23.08
CA ILE A 159 -3.34 6.57 -22.38
C ILE A 159 -4.20 7.31 -23.39
N ASP A 160 -5.43 6.84 -23.58
CA ASP A 160 -6.35 7.42 -24.55
C ASP A 160 -7.80 7.35 -24.05
N LYS A 161 -8.67 8.12 -24.68
CA LYS A 161 -10.12 7.99 -24.58
C LYS A 161 -10.68 7.76 -25.97
N PHE A 162 -11.26 6.57 -26.19
CA PHE A 162 -11.82 6.18 -27.49
C PHE A 162 -10.83 6.39 -28.65
N GLY A 163 -9.55 6.08 -28.44
CA GLY A 163 -8.50 6.23 -29.44
C GLY A 163 -7.92 7.65 -29.59
N LYS A 164 -8.48 8.65 -28.90
CA LYS A 164 -7.89 9.98 -28.80
C LYS A 164 -6.87 10.00 -27.67
N GLU A 165 -5.60 10.17 -28.02
CA GLU A 165 -4.49 10.22 -27.07
C GLU A 165 -4.69 11.38 -26.07
N LEU A 166 -4.39 11.10 -24.80
CA LEU A 166 -4.51 12.06 -23.71
C LEU A 166 -3.11 12.41 -23.20
N SER A 167 -2.73 13.67 -23.28
CA SER A 167 -1.53 14.22 -22.61
C SER A 167 -1.85 14.74 -21.20
N ASN A 168 -0.83 15.08 -20.41
CA ASN A 168 -0.97 15.65 -19.07
C ASN A 168 -1.81 14.78 -18.12
N VAL A 169 -1.74 13.46 -18.27
CA VAL A 169 -2.28 12.51 -17.32
C VAL A 169 -1.22 12.29 -16.26
N ARG A 170 -1.58 12.54 -14.99
CA ARG A 170 -0.70 12.31 -13.84
C ARG A 170 -0.65 10.82 -13.54
N ILE A 171 0.56 10.29 -13.48
CA ILE A 171 0.88 8.88 -13.19
C ILE A 171 1.58 8.84 -11.83
N VAL A 172 0.87 8.30 -10.85
CA VAL A 172 1.39 8.06 -9.51
C VAL A 172 1.65 6.57 -9.35
N VAL A 173 2.84 6.20 -8.89
CA VAL A 173 3.17 4.80 -8.55
C VAL A 173 3.43 4.71 -7.06
N GLU A 174 2.62 3.93 -6.38
CA GLU A 174 2.82 3.58 -4.98
C GLU A 174 3.45 2.20 -4.84
N ARG A 175 4.42 2.09 -3.94
CA ARG A 175 5.04 0.84 -3.48
C ARG A 175 5.19 0.93 -1.96
N ASP A 176 4.81 -0.11 -1.23
CA ASP A 176 5.02 -0.18 0.22
C ASP A 176 4.44 1.01 1.01
N ASN A 177 3.30 1.56 0.55
CA ASN A 177 2.66 2.78 1.05
C ASN A 177 3.43 4.10 0.81
N PHE A 178 4.49 4.08 0.00
CA PHE A 178 5.19 5.27 -0.45
C PHE A 178 4.90 5.57 -1.92
N GLU A 179 4.70 6.84 -2.23
CA GLU A 179 4.74 7.34 -3.60
C GLU A 179 6.18 7.41 -4.09
N ILE A 180 6.52 6.54 -5.04
CA ILE A 180 7.88 6.41 -5.60
C ILE A 180 8.01 7.01 -7.01
N TYR A 181 6.89 7.25 -7.70
CA TYR A 181 6.84 8.01 -8.94
C TYR A 181 5.63 8.95 -8.92
N ASP A 182 5.83 10.16 -9.42
CA ASP A 182 4.79 11.14 -9.70
C ASP A 182 5.23 11.95 -10.92
N GLU A 183 4.69 11.60 -12.09
CA GLU A 183 5.07 12.21 -13.36
C GLU A 183 3.87 12.38 -14.28
N LEU A 184 4.01 13.25 -15.28
CA LEU A 184 3.04 13.38 -16.36
C LEU A 184 3.43 12.47 -17.52
N ASN A 185 2.44 11.91 -18.20
CA ASN A 185 2.68 11.19 -19.44
C ASN A 185 3.11 12.12 -20.59
N ASN A 186 3.64 11.53 -21.66
CA ASN A 186 4.10 12.28 -22.82
C ASN A 186 2.92 12.91 -23.59
N ALA A 187 3.24 13.91 -24.42
CA ALA A 187 2.25 14.61 -25.24
C ALA A 187 1.49 13.71 -26.23
N ASP A 188 2.12 12.62 -26.68
CA ASP A 188 1.55 11.59 -27.57
C ASP A 188 0.76 10.50 -26.81
N GLY A 189 0.41 10.76 -25.55
CA GLY A 189 -0.31 9.82 -24.70
C GLY A 189 0.55 8.68 -24.14
N THR A 190 1.83 8.57 -24.51
CA THR A 190 2.68 7.44 -24.07
C THR A 190 3.19 7.59 -22.65
N PHE A 191 3.46 6.46 -21.98
CA PHE A 191 4.16 6.41 -20.71
C PHE A 191 5.18 5.27 -20.67
N LYS A 192 6.22 5.43 -19.85
CA LYS A 192 7.27 4.42 -19.64
C LYS A 192 7.70 4.42 -18.18
N LEU A 193 7.53 3.28 -17.52
CA LEU A 193 7.91 3.04 -16.14
C LEU A 193 8.95 1.93 -16.08
N LYS A 194 9.96 2.12 -15.21
CA LYS A 194 10.88 1.05 -14.81
C LYS A 194 10.54 0.66 -13.39
N LEU A 195 10.11 -0.58 -13.20
CA LEU A 195 9.68 -1.09 -11.90
C LEU A 195 10.64 -2.18 -11.44
N GLU A 196 10.98 -2.18 -10.16
CA GLU A 196 11.81 -3.23 -9.60
C GLU A 196 11.01 -4.54 -9.54
N LEU A 197 11.69 -5.65 -9.80
CA LEU A 197 11.08 -6.96 -9.62
C LEU A 197 10.96 -7.28 -8.12
N ASN A 198 10.01 -8.15 -7.80
CA ASN A 198 9.67 -8.63 -6.45
C ASN A 198 8.94 -7.64 -5.53
N PHE A 199 8.22 -6.68 -6.12
CA PHE A 199 7.32 -5.78 -5.39
C PHE A 199 5.93 -5.75 -6.01
N GLU A 200 4.92 -5.42 -5.19
CA GLU A 200 3.58 -5.08 -5.68
C GLU A 200 3.46 -3.55 -5.76
N TYR A 201 2.88 -3.07 -6.86
CA TYR A 201 2.71 -1.66 -7.17
C TYR A 201 1.24 -1.33 -7.35
N ILE A 202 0.84 -0.14 -6.90
CA ILE A 202 -0.42 0.49 -7.31
C ILE A 202 -0.07 1.64 -8.23
N ILE A 203 -0.58 1.61 -9.45
CA ILE A 203 -0.33 2.63 -10.47
C ILE A 203 -1.64 3.37 -10.71
N ILE A 204 -1.65 4.67 -10.48
CA ILE A 204 -2.84 5.52 -10.54
C ILE A 204 -2.65 6.53 -11.67
N PHE A 205 -3.60 6.56 -12.59
CA PHE A 205 -3.68 7.51 -13.68
C PHE A 205 -4.82 8.47 -13.37
N SER A 206 -4.52 9.75 -13.23
CA SER A 206 -5.51 10.78 -12.85
C SER A 206 -5.39 11.98 -13.76
N LYS A 207 -6.54 12.57 -14.09
CA LYS A 207 -6.64 13.79 -14.89
C LYS A 207 -7.96 14.49 -14.57
N GLU A 208 -7.92 15.82 -14.45
CA GLU A 208 -9.12 16.62 -14.19
C GLU A 208 -10.19 16.39 -15.28
N GLY A 209 -11.43 16.18 -14.85
CA GLY A 209 -12.56 15.84 -15.73
C GLY A 209 -12.68 14.36 -16.08
N PHE A 210 -11.80 13.49 -15.57
CA PHE A 210 -11.82 12.05 -15.80
C PHE A 210 -11.90 11.27 -14.49
N ASP A 211 -12.43 10.05 -14.57
CA ASP A 211 -12.31 9.07 -13.51
C ASP A 211 -10.87 8.55 -13.41
N ASP A 212 -10.30 8.47 -12.21
CA ASP A 212 -8.95 7.88 -12.09
C ASP A 212 -9.00 6.38 -12.42
N VAL A 213 -7.96 5.92 -13.12
CA VAL A 213 -7.74 4.51 -13.39
C VAL A 213 -6.65 4.00 -12.46
N SER A 214 -6.90 2.89 -11.77
CA SER A 214 -5.90 2.26 -10.89
C SER A 214 -5.58 0.86 -11.37
N LEU A 215 -4.29 0.51 -11.40
CA LEU A 215 -3.79 -0.83 -11.71
C LEU A 215 -3.02 -1.39 -10.52
N ILE A 216 -3.25 -2.67 -10.22
CA ILE A 216 -2.40 -3.43 -9.30
C ILE A 216 -1.45 -4.28 -10.15
N LEU A 217 -0.15 -4.08 -9.96
CA LEU A 217 0.90 -4.79 -10.67
C LEU A 217 1.77 -5.53 -9.66
N ASP A 218 1.76 -6.85 -9.73
CA ASP A 218 2.60 -7.73 -8.94
C ASP A 218 3.82 -8.14 -9.77
N ALA A 219 4.96 -7.50 -9.49
CA ALA A 219 6.23 -7.71 -10.16
C ALA A 219 7.03 -8.87 -9.56
N ASN A 220 6.43 -9.73 -8.71
CA ASN A 220 7.08 -10.94 -8.23
C ASN A 220 7.25 -11.93 -9.38
N VAL A 221 8.48 -12.43 -9.55
CA VAL A 221 8.80 -13.45 -10.56
C VAL A 221 9.33 -14.72 -9.90
N HIS A 222 9.21 -15.83 -10.61
CA HIS A 222 9.79 -17.12 -10.22
C HIS A 222 11.17 -17.28 -10.85
N ASN A 223 12.11 -17.91 -10.15
CA ASN A 223 13.50 -18.14 -10.54
C ASN A 223 14.16 -16.85 -11.03
N LEU A 224 14.16 -15.82 -10.19
CA LEU A 224 14.67 -14.51 -10.60
C LEU A 224 16.17 -14.63 -10.91
N LYS A 225 16.54 -14.40 -12.16
CA LYS A 225 17.94 -14.20 -12.56
C LYS A 225 18.24 -12.71 -12.56
N ASP A 226 19.30 -12.29 -11.88
CA ASP A 226 19.66 -10.87 -11.79
C ASP A 226 20.34 -10.33 -13.06
N THR A 227 19.75 -10.61 -14.22
CA THR A 227 20.14 -10.11 -15.55
C THR A 227 18.94 -9.89 -16.48
N SER A 228 17.71 -10.07 -15.98
CA SER A 228 16.52 -10.19 -16.84
C SER A 228 15.70 -8.91 -16.88
N ILE A 229 15.53 -8.36 -18.08
CA ILE A 229 14.58 -7.27 -18.36
C ILE A 229 13.26 -7.87 -18.83
N TYR A 230 12.22 -7.75 -18.00
CA TYR A 230 10.88 -8.18 -18.36
C TYR A 230 10.15 -7.02 -19.04
N LYS A 231 9.32 -7.34 -20.03
CA LYS A 231 8.63 -6.35 -20.85
C LYS A 231 7.12 -6.51 -20.71
N LEU A 232 6.46 -5.40 -20.37
CA LEU A 232 5.02 -5.23 -20.48
C LEU A 232 4.78 -3.98 -21.33
N GLU A 233 4.81 -4.17 -22.63
CA GLU A 233 4.75 -3.09 -23.62
C GLU A 233 3.36 -3.00 -24.27
N LYS A 234 3.08 -1.85 -24.90
CA LYS A 234 1.85 -1.60 -25.65
C LYS A 234 0.58 -1.74 -24.80
N TRP A 235 0.70 -1.47 -23.50
CA TRP A 235 -0.46 -1.42 -22.62
C TRP A 235 -1.39 -0.27 -23.02
N LYS A 236 -2.70 -0.47 -22.87
CA LYS A 236 -3.70 0.57 -23.14
C LYS A 236 -4.43 0.93 -21.86
N VAL A 237 -4.35 2.19 -21.47
CA VAL A 237 -5.13 2.77 -20.38
C VAL A 237 -6.25 3.58 -21.02
N GLN A 238 -7.49 3.16 -20.80
CA GLN A 238 -8.68 3.86 -21.27
C GLN A 238 -9.21 4.73 -20.14
N MET A 239 -9.30 6.04 -20.36
CA MET A 239 -9.93 6.95 -19.38
C MET A 239 -11.36 7.28 -19.81
N SER A 240 -12.22 7.54 -18.82
CA SER A 240 -13.60 7.98 -19.02
C SER A 240 -13.87 9.27 -18.25
N ASP A 241 -14.85 10.05 -18.70
CA ASP A 241 -15.19 11.31 -18.03
C ASP A 241 -15.88 11.03 -16.70
N ASN A 242 -15.65 11.88 -15.70
CA ASN A 242 -16.28 11.78 -14.39
C ASN A 242 -17.68 12.41 -14.31
N ILE A 243 -18.45 12.36 -15.42
CA ILE A 243 -19.74 13.06 -15.52
C ILE A 243 -20.76 12.41 -14.59
N ALA A 244 -21.24 13.18 -13.62
CA ALA A 244 -22.41 12.85 -12.83
C ALA A 244 -23.68 12.94 -13.71
N ASN A 245 -24.43 11.84 -13.79
CA ASN A 245 -25.77 11.72 -14.38
C ASN A 245 -25.87 11.36 -15.87
N SER A 246 -25.71 10.07 -16.20
CA SER A 246 -26.58 9.37 -17.17
C SER A 246 -26.39 7.85 -17.05
N LEU A 247 -27.43 7.05 -17.28
CA LEU A 247 -27.30 5.58 -17.41
C LEU A 247 -26.27 5.17 -18.49
N SER A 248 -26.06 6.05 -19.49
CA SER A 248 -24.98 5.90 -20.48
C SER A 248 -23.60 6.12 -19.88
N SER A 249 -23.39 7.04 -18.93
CA SER A 249 -22.08 7.25 -18.31
C SER A 249 -21.69 6.11 -17.38
N ASP A 250 -22.63 5.46 -16.71
CA ASP A 250 -22.36 4.27 -15.88
C ASP A 250 -22.06 3.03 -16.73
N PHE A 251 -22.77 2.81 -17.82
CA PHE A 251 -22.45 1.71 -18.75
C PHE A 251 -21.13 1.97 -19.49
N MET A 252 -20.86 3.22 -19.86
CA MET A 252 -19.62 3.60 -20.56
C MET A 252 -18.42 3.64 -19.61
N SER A 253 -18.58 4.03 -18.35
CA SER A 253 -17.54 3.89 -17.32
C SER A 253 -17.26 2.42 -17.05
N LEU A 254 -18.27 1.53 -17.05
CA LEU A 254 -18.04 0.09 -17.00
C LEU A 254 -17.32 -0.45 -18.25
N LEU A 255 -17.53 0.11 -19.44
CA LEU A 255 -16.82 -0.31 -20.66
C LEU A 255 -15.37 0.21 -20.72
N LEU A 256 -15.14 1.44 -20.25
CA LEU A 256 -13.89 2.18 -20.36
C LEU A 256 -12.99 2.02 -19.13
N ASN A 257 -13.54 2.19 -17.93
CA ASN A 257 -12.85 1.91 -16.67
C ASN A 257 -12.89 0.40 -16.45
N LYS A 258 -12.13 -0.35 -17.25
CA LYS A 258 -11.66 -1.66 -16.82
C LYS A 258 -10.80 -1.41 -15.57
N PRO A 259 -11.25 -1.67 -14.32
CA PRO A 259 -10.30 -1.76 -13.23
C PRO A 259 -9.31 -2.82 -13.67
N ALA A 260 -8.02 -2.49 -13.64
CA ALA A 260 -7.03 -3.46 -14.06
C ALA A 260 -7.21 -4.70 -13.18
N GLY A 261 -7.55 -5.81 -13.82
CA GLY A 261 -7.26 -7.11 -13.23
C GLY A 261 -5.79 -7.11 -12.81
N LYS A 262 -5.47 -7.85 -11.74
CA LYS A 262 -4.11 -7.88 -11.22
C LYS A 262 -3.17 -8.30 -12.36
N ILE A 263 -2.16 -7.47 -12.65
CA ILE A 263 -1.07 -7.84 -13.54
C ILE A 263 -0.11 -8.67 -12.71
N TYR A 264 0.27 -9.85 -13.20
CA TYR A 264 1.18 -10.76 -12.50
C TYR A 264 2.02 -11.56 -13.48
N PHE A 265 3.14 -12.10 -12.99
CA PHE A 265 3.99 -12.98 -13.78
C PHE A 265 3.41 -14.40 -13.86
N SER A 266 3.08 -14.87 -15.06
CA SER A 266 2.64 -16.25 -15.26
C SER A 266 3.84 -17.18 -15.40
N LYS A 267 4.05 -18.07 -14.42
CA LYS A 267 5.08 -19.14 -14.49
C LYS A 267 4.95 -19.99 -15.76
N ARG A 268 3.72 -20.34 -16.15
CA ARG A 268 3.44 -21.14 -17.35
C ARG A 268 3.80 -20.39 -18.64
N LYS A 269 3.39 -19.13 -18.78
CA LYS A 269 3.62 -18.34 -20.00
C LYS A 269 4.99 -17.65 -20.02
N LYS A 270 5.72 -17.66 -18.89
CA LYS A 270 6.98 -16.95 -18.65
C LYS A 270 6.93 -15.46 -19.01
N ARG A 271 5.79 -14.82 -18.76
CA ARG A 271 5.56 -13.39 -19.02
C ARG A 271 4.49 -12.82 -18.10
N PHE A 272 4.49 -11.50 -17.97
CA PHE A 272 3.40 -10.77 -17.32
C PHE A 272 2.09 -10.95 -18.10
N THR A 273 1.00 -11.17 -17.38
CA THR A 273 -0.36 -11.35 -17.88
C THR A 273 -1.34 -10.73 -16.88
N THR A 274 -2.60 -10.59 -17.27
CA THR A 274 -3.70 -10.24 -16.35
C THR A 274 -4.44 -11.50 -15.90
N ASP A 275 -5.05 -11.43 -14.72
CA ASP A 275 -5.88 -12.50 -14.15
C ASP A 275 -7.24 -12.62 -14.85
N GLY A 276 -7.63 -11.64 -15.67
CA GLY A 276 -8.91 -11.61 -16.34
C GLY A 276 -10.11 -11.59 -15.38
N ALA A 277 -9.89 -11.45 -14.07
CA ALA A 277 -10.95 -11.50 -13.06
C ALA A 277 -12.02 -10.44 -13.31
N TYR A 278 -11.61 -9.31 -13.87
CA TYR A 278 -12.52 -8.27 -14.32
C TYR A 278 -13.42 -8.71 -15.49
N VAL A 279 -12.93 -9.47 -16.49
CA VAL A 279 -13.78 -9.92 -17.61
C VAL A 279 -14.99 -10.68 -17.08
N ASN A 280 -14.80 -11.48 -16.04
CA ASN A 280 -15.89 -12.22 -15.39
C ASN A 280 -16.83 -11.31 -14.59
N LEU A 281 -16.29 -10.32 -13.87
CA LEU A 281 -17.09 -9.35 -13.10
C LEU A 281 -17.89 -8.40 -14.02
N PHE A 282 -17.26 -7.94 -15.11
CA PHE A 282 -17.85 -7.16 -16.20
C PHE A 282 -18.98 -7.93 -16.88
N ASN A 283 -18.74 -9.17 -17.30
CA ASN A 283 -19.78 -10.00 -17.90
C ASN A 283 -20.97 -10.20 -16.95
N LYS A 284 -20.72 -10.34 -15.65
CA LYS A 284 -21.77 -10.44 -14.64
C LYS A 284 -22.57 -9.15 -14.47
N GLN A 285 -21.91 -7.99 -14.46
CA GLN A 285 -22.55 -6.68 -14.32
C GLN A 285 -23.31 -6.26 -15.58
N VAL A 286 -22.74 -6.48 -16.77
CA VAL A 286 -23.43 -6.26 -18.06
C VAL A 286 -24.67 -7.15 -18.17
N LYS A 287 -24.57 -8.42 -17.78
CA LYS A 287 -25.74 -9.33 -17.77
C LYS A 287 -26.83 -8.86 -16.81
N ALA A 288 -26.46 -8.33 -15.64
CA ALA A 288 -27.41 -7.75 -14.69
C ALA A 288 -28.10 -6.50 -15.25
N LEU A 289 -27.35 -5.61 -15.93
CA LEU A 289 -27.89 -4.40 -16.55
C LEU A 289 -28.80 -4.70 -17.73
N VAL A 290 -28.42 -5.65 -18.61
CA VAL A 290 -29.26 -6.11 -19.73
C VAL A 290 -30.55 -6.73 -19.22
N ASN A 291 -30.50 -7.51 -18.14
CA ASN A 291 -31.71 -8.06 -17.53
C ASN A 291 -32.63 -6.98 -16.95
N GLN A 292 -32.07 -5.90 -16.38
CA GLN A 292 -32.86 -4.75 -15.92
C GLN A 292 -33.51 -4.00 -17.08
N LEU A 293 -32.79 -3.78 -18.19
CA LEU A 293 -33.31 -3.11 -19.38
C LEU A 293 -34.41 -3.92 -20.07
N ASN A 294 -34.32 -5.25 -20.05
CA ASN A 294 -35.34 -6.15 -20.61
C ASN A 294 -36.56 -6.37 -19.68
N SER A 295 -36.56 -5.78 -18.49
CA SER A 295 -37.66 -5.86 -17.52
C SER A 295 -38.54 -4.60 -17.46
N TYR A 296 -38.26 -3.62 -18.33
CA TYR A 296 -39.09 -2.45 -18.64
C TYR A 296 -39.70 -2.62 -20.04
#